data_AF-A0A7V3BKB8-F1
#
_entry.id   AF-A0A7V3BKB8-F1
#
_cell.length_a   1.000
_cell.length_b   1.000
_cell.length_c   1.000
_cell.angle_alpha   90.00
_cell.angle_beta   90.00
_cell.angle_gamma   90.00
#
_symmetry.space_group_name_H-M   'P 1'
#
loop_
_entity.id
_entity.type
_entity.pdbx_description
1 polymer ?
#
loop_
_entity_poly.entity_id
_entity_poly.type
_entity_poly.pdbx_seq_one_letter_code
_entity_poly.pdbx_strand_id
1 'polypeptide(L)'
;MNETLEAMVRALFKSWFVDFDPVRAKAEGRDPSLPTGIADLFPDRFVDSELGEIPAGWEVAALEDYFDAMKGVSYKGSGLSKTGIPMHNLNSVYERGGYKYEGIKYYNGEYAERHLVEPGDVIVANTEQGHDRLLIGYVAIVPRLLGDLGIASHHIYRLRPKPGSPLTASFLCQLLNSPQMHDIVSGYANGTTVNMLPIDGVQKPKIIVPPQPLVTAFDRFATQAEGRREEMVAESRILATLRDTLLPKLISGELRVKDTEPFIRSWTS
;
A
#
# COMPACT_ATOMS: atom_id res chain seq x y z
N MET A 1 4.09 15.82 -6.87
CA MET A 1 2.75 15.85 -6.23
C MET A 1 2.30 14.47 -5.76
N ASN A 2 2.43 13.40 -6.56
CA ASN A 2 2.24 12.02 -6.09
C ASN A 2 3.17 11.70 -4.89
N GLU A 3 4.49 11.89 -5.07
CA GLU A 3 5.49 11.76 -3.99
C GLU A 3 5.19 12.62 -2.75
N THR A 4 4.52 13.76 -2.94
CA THR A 4 4.17 14.69 -1.86
C THR A 4 3.06 14.13 -0.97
N LEU A 5 2.01 13.54 -1.55
CA LEU A 5 0.91 12.92 -0.80
C LEU A 5 1.40 11.70 -0.01
N GLU A 6 2.20 10.85 -0.64
CA GLU A 6 2.78 9.69 0.02
C GLU A 6 3.71 10.09 1.18
N ALA A 7 4.56 11.11 0.95
CA ALA A 7 5.41 11.65 2.00
C ALA A 7 4.61 12.23 3.18
N MET A 8 3.48 12.90 2.92
CA MET A 8 2.60 13.41 3.97
C MET A 8 1.96 12.27 4.78
N VAL A 9 1.43 11.23 4.13
CA VAL A 9 0.85 10.06 4.82
C VAL A 9 1.90 9.37 5.68
N ARG A 10 3.10 9.14 5.13
CA ARG A 10 4.21 8.53 5.85
C ARG A 10 4.69 9.38 7.02
N ALA A 11 4.80 10.70 6.85
CA ALA A 11 5.20 11.61 7.92
C ALA A 11 4.16 11.62 9.06
N LEU A 12 2.88 11.66 8.71
CA LEU A 12 1.79 11.60 9.69
C LEU A 12 1.81 10.26 10.44
N PHE A 13 1.96 9.15 9.72
CA PHE A 13 2.04 7.82 10.33
C PHE A 13 3.22 7.71 11.29
N LYS A 14 4.41 8.18 10.87
CA LYS A 14 5.61 8.17 11.70
C LYS A 14 5.39 8.99 12.98
N SER A 15 4.88 10.21 12.84
CA SER A 15 4.63 11.10 13.98
C SER A 15 3.63 10.48 14.97
N TRP A 16 2.53 9.91 14.47
CA TRP A 16 1.44 9.43 15.32
C TRP A 16 1.71 8.06 15.94
N PHE A 17 2.32 7.13 15.20
CA PHE A 17 2.36 5.71 15.56
C PHE A 17 3.77 5.13 15.71
N VAL A 18 4.82 5.88 15.40
CA VAL A 18 6.22 5.45 15.56
C VAL A 18 6.95 6.30 16.59
N ASP A 19 6.94 7.63 16.41
CA ASP A 19 7.63 8.57 17.29
C ASP A 19 6.76 8.97 18.51
N PHE A 20 5.44 8.80 18.36
CA PHE A 20 4.42 9.21 19.33
C PHE A 20 4.47 10.71 19.69
N ASP A 21 4.77 11.56 18.71
CA ASP A 21 4.99 13.01 18.94
C ASP A 21 3.82 13.68 19.69
N PRO A 22 2.54 13.42 19.37
CA PRO A 22 1.43 14.04 20.09
C PRO A 22 1.36 13.61 21.56
N VAL A 23 1.69 12.35 21.85
CA VAL A 23 1.69 11.80 23.22
C VAL A 23 2.84 12.40 24.01
N ARG A 24 4.04 12.50 23.41
CA ARG A 24 5.21 13.16 24.04
C ARG A 24 4.94 14.63 24.33
N ALA A 25 4.35 15.35 23.36
CA ALA A 25 3.98 16.74 23.57
C ALA A 25 3.02 16.90 24.77
N LYS A 26 1.96 16.09 24.84
CA LYS A 26 1.02 16.11 25.95
C LYS A 26 1.67 15.75 27.30
N ALA A 27 2.52 14.72 27.32
CA ALA A 27 3.23 14.30 28.53
C ALA A 27 4.17 15.38 29.09
N GLU A 28 4.73 16.21 28.21
CA GLU A 28 5.59 17.35 28.58
C GLU A 28 4.80 18.65 28.82
N GLY A 29 3.46 18.62 28.76
CA GLY A 29 2.61 19.81 28.91
C GLY A 29 2.68 20.79 27.73
N ARG A 30 3.15 20.34 26.57
CA ARG A 30 3.21 21.12 25.32
C ARG A 30 1.97 20.90 24.46
N ASP A 31 1.65 21.88 23.63
CA ASP A 31 0.61 21.74 22.59
C ASP A 31 1.08 20.74 21.51
N PRO A 32 0.34 19.65 21.23
CA PRO A 32 0.68 18.70 20.16
C PRO A 32 0.56 19.29 18.74
N SER A 33 0.11 20.54 18.59
CA SER A 33 -0.06 21.21 17.29
C SER A 33 -1.04 20.47 16.37
N LEU A 34 -2.09 19.90 16.95
CA LEU A 34 -3.16 19.18 16.25
C LEU A 34 -4.52 19.85 16.54
N PRO A 35 -5.50 19.74 15.63
CA PRO A 35 -6.87 20.16 15.94
C PRO A 35 -7.38 19.49 17.22
N THR A 36 -8.10 20.23 18.06
CA THR A 36 -8.52 19.77 19.41
C THR A 36 -9.15 18.38 19.38
N GLY A 37 -10.13 18.14 18.49
CA GLY A 37 -10.79 16.83 18.40
C GLY A 37 -9.89 15.66 17.97
N ILE A 38 -8.72 15.92 17.38
CA ILE A 38 -7.70 14.89 17.11
C ILE A 38 -6.74 14.77 18.29
N ALA A 39 -6.31 15.89 18.87
CA ALA A 39 -5.43 15.92 20.05
C ALA A 39 -6.04 15.18 21.25
N ASP A 40 -7.36 15.22 21.40
CA ASP A 40 -8.11 14.53 22.44
C ASP A 40 -8.08 12.99 22.32
N LEU A 41 -7.77 12.46 21.13
CA LEU A 41 -7.68 11.02 20.89
C LEU A 41 -6.37 10.40 21.43
N PHE A 42 -5.36 11.23 21.69
CA PHE A 42 -4.07 10.78 22.19
C PHE A 42 -4.06 10.76 23.72
N PRO A 43 -3.45 9.75 24.36
CA PRO A 43 -3.16 9.82 25.79
C PRO A 43 -2.08 10.89 26.08
N ASP A 44 -1.87 11.18 27.36
CA ASP A 44 -0.92 12.17 27.87
C ASP A 44 0.26 11.54 28.62
N ARG A 45 0.41 10.21 28.56
CA ARG A 45 1.47 9.49 29.25
C ARG A 45 1.83 8.19 28.54
N PHE A 46 2.99 7.66 28.91
CA PHE A 46 3.48 6.36 28.47
C PHE A 46 3.34 5.31 29.59
N VAL A 47 3.35 4.04 29.19
CA VAL A 47 3.39 2.87 30.06
C VAL A 47 4.43 1.89 29.54
N ASP A 48 5.03 1.10 30.43
CA ASP A 48 5.95 0.04 30.06
C ASP A 48 5.23 -1.10 29.34
N SER A 49 5.88 -1.65 28.31
CA SER A 49 5.43 -2.84 27.60
C SER A 49 6.62 -3.69 27.16
N GLU A 50 6.35 -4.87 26.62
CA GLU A 50 7.38 -5.74 26.04
C GLU A 50 8.06 -5.16 24.79
N LEU A 51 7.48 -4.16 24.12
CA LEU A 51 8.07 -3.45 23.00
C LEU A 51 8.71 -2.10 23.41
N GLY A 52 8.91 -1.88 24.71
CA GLY A 52 9.35 -0.62 25.29
C GLY A 52 8.19 0.26 25.75
N GLU A 53 8.46 1.54 25.99
CA GLU A 53 7.43 2.50 26.37
C GLU A 53 6.43 2.73 25.22
N ILE A 54 5.14 2.54 25.51
CA ILE A 54 4.04 2.77 24.57
C ILE A 54 3.02 3.74 25.16
N PRO A 55 2.22 4.44 24.32
CA PRO A 55 1.17 5.31 24.82
C PRO A 55 0.16 4.55 25.69
N ALA A 56 -0.28 5.17 26.80
CA ALA A 56 -1.23 4.52 27.70
C ALA A 56 -2.55 4.17 26.99
N GLY A 57 -3.04 2.95 27.23
CA GLY A 57 -4.27 2.43 26.61
C GLY A 57 -4.08 1.88 25.19
N TRP A 58 -2.84 1.84 24.68
CA TRP A 58 -2.51 1.10 23.47
C TRP A 58 -2.07 -0.31 23.85
N GLU A 59 -2.30 -1.29 22.97
CA GLU A 59 -2.06 -2.71 23.25
C GLU A 59 -0.88 -3.23 22.45
N VAL A 60 -0.21 -4.28 22.94
CA VAL A 60 0.77 -5.06 22.16
C VAL A 60 0.14 -6.39 21.80
N ALA A 61 0.14 -6.73 20.52
CA ALA A 61 -0.45 -7.96 20.01
C ALA A 61 0.18 -8.39 18.68
N ALA A 62 -0.10 -9.62 18.24
CA ALA A 62 0.47 -10.14 16.99
C ALA A 62 -0.33 -9.62 15.79
N LEU A 63 0.32 -9.49 14.62
CA LEU A 63 -0.36 -9.12 13.37
C LEU A 63 -1.54 -10.05 13.04
N GLU A 64 -1.37 -11.35 13.29
CA GLU A 64 -2.41 -12.34 13.02
C GLU A 64 -3.68 -12.16 13.86
N ASP A 65 -3.63 -11.45 14.99
CA ASP A 65 -4.82 -11.16 15.79
C ASP A 65 -5.78 -10.21 15.05
N TYR A 66 -5.26 -9.38 14.14
CA TYR A 66 -5.99 -8.30 13.49
C TYR A 66 -6.17 -8.46 11.98
N PHE A 67 -5.40 -9.33 11.34
CA PHE A 67 -5.44 -9.52 9.89
C PHE A 67 -5.40 -11.00 9.51
N ASP A 68 -6.10 -11.33 8.43
CA ASP A 68 -6.00 -12.63 7.77
C ASP A 68 -4.94 -12.56 6.67
N ALA A 69 -3.97 -13.47 6.72
CA ALA A 69 -2.97 -13.67 5.69
C ALA A 69 -3.35 -14.87 4.82
N MET A 70 -3.30 -14.70 3.50
CA MET A 70 -3.60 -15.77 2.56
C MET A 70 -2.57 -15.81 1.43
N LYS A 71 -2.06 -17.02 1.12
CA LYS A 71 -1.17 -17.22 -0.02
C LYS A 71 -1.95 -17.21 -1.33
N GLY A 72 -1.40 -16.52 -2.33
CA GLY A 72 -1.97 -16.51 -3.67
C GLY A 72 -1.90 -17.85 -4.39
N VAL A 73 -2.51 -17.90 -5.58
CA VAL A 73 -2.65 -19.10 -6.38
C VAL A 73 -1.31 -19.57 -6.97
N SER A 74 -1.06 -20.88 -6.86
CA SER A 74 -0.05 -21.55 -7.69
C SER A 74 -0.58 -21.69 -9.10
N TYR A 75 0.13 -21.16 -10.09
CA TYR A 75 -0.35 -21.08 -11.46
C TYR A 75 0.68 -21.60 -12.46
N LYS A 76 0.22 -22.04 -13.63
CA LYS A 76 1.07 -22.41 -14.77
C LYS A 76 1.07 -21.27 -15.78
N GLY A 77 2.19 -21.11 -16.50
CA GLY A 77 2.32 -20.11 -17.56
C GLY A 77 1.24 -20.23 -18.64
N SER A 78 0.72 -21.43 -18.90
CA SER A 78 -0.37 -21.67 -19.86
C SER A 78 -1.71 -21.01 -19.47
N GLY A 79 -1.90 -20.63 -18.21
CA GLY A 79 -3.08 -19.88 -17.78
C GLY A 79 -2.94 -18.36 -17.92
N LEU A 80 -1.74 -17.87 -18.23
CA LEU A 80 -1.51 -16.44 -18.48
C LEU A 80 -2.10 -16.03 -19.83
N SER A 81 -2.72 -14.86 -19.86
CA SER A 81 -3.43 -14.35 -21.02
C SER A 81 -3.25 -12.83 -21.13
N LYS A 82 -3.67 -12.27 -22.27
CA LYS A 82 -3.79 -10.82 -22.48
C LYS A 82 -5.10 -10.25 -21.89
N THR A 83 -6.07 -11.12 -21.63
CA THR A 83 -7.40 -10.80 -21.07
C THR A 83 -7.73 -11.80 -19.97
N GLY A 84 -8.66 -11.45 -19.07
CA GLY A 84 -9.05 -12.31 -17.95
C GLY A 84 -9.12 -11.52 -16.65
N ILE A 85 -9.02 -12.23 -15.52
CA ILE A 85 -8.92 -11.58 -14.21
C ILE A 85 -7.50 -11.01 -14.03
N PRO A 86 -7.33 -9.77 -13.53
CA PRO A 86 -6.00 -9.23 -13.23
C PRO A 86 -5.31 -10.07 -12.16
N MET A 87 -4.05 -10.42 -12.40
CA MET A 87 -3.22 -11.22 -11.51
C MET A 87 -2.11 -10.34 -10.91
N HIS A 88 -2.34 -9.90 -9.67
CA HIS A 88 -1.35 -9.25 -8.84
C HIS A 88 -0.24 -10.25 -8.52
N ASN A 89 1.00 -9.83 -8.73
CA ASN A 89 2.15 -10.71 -8.63
C ASN A 89 3.33 -9.95 -8.03
N LEU A 90 4.50 -10.59 -8.00
CA LEU A 90 5.69 -10.00 -7.41
C LEU A 90 6.03 -8.62 -8.01
N ASN A 91 5.83 -8.43 -9.33
CA ASN A 91 6.09 -7.16 -10.00
C ASN A 91 4.99 -6.11 -9.77
N SER A 92 3.95 -6.42 -8.98
CA SER A 92 2.91 -5.45 -8.58
C SER A 92 3.33 -4.60 -7.37
N VAL A 93 4.46 -4.90 -6.73
CA VAL A 93 5.00 -4.15 -5.60
C VAL A 93 6.30 -3.48 -6.04
N TYR A 94 6.45 -2.18 -5.76
CA TYR A 94 7.74 -1.50 -5.96
C TYR A 94 8.73 -1.96 -4.89
N GLU A 95 10.02 -1.93 -5.24
CA GLU A 95 11.06 -1.95 -4.22
C GLU A 95 10.79 -0.81 -3.23
N ARG A 96 10.90 -1.12 -1.94
CA ARG A 96 10.61 -0.18 -0.84
C ARG A 96 9.13 0.20 -0.67
N GLY A 97 8.23 -0.57 -1.28
CA GLY A 97 6.78 -0.48 -1.06
C GLY A 97 6.04 0.41 -2.05
N GLY A 98 4.71 0.26 -2.06
CA GLY A 98 3.82 0.94 -3.00
C GLY A 98 3.48 0.09 -4.22
N TYR A 99 2.36 0.42 -4.87
CA TYR A 99 1.82 -0.39 -5.96
C TYR A 99 2.45 -0.03 -7.30
N LYS A 100 3.02 -1.04 -7.97
CA LYS A 100 3.57 -0.94 -9.33
C LYS A 100 2.51 -1.33 -10.36
N TYR A 101 2.21 -0.36 -11.21
CA TYR A 101 1.10 -0.39 -12.16
C TYR A 101 1.48 -1.05 -13.49
N GLU A 102 2.75 -1.01 -13.88
CA GLU A 102 3.27 -1.54 -15.13
C GLU A 102 3.46 -3.06 -15.08
N GLY A 103 3.13 -3.74 -16.19
CA GLY A 103 3.40 -5.18 -16.33
C GLY A 103 2.45 -6.08 -15.54
N ILE A 104 1.25 -5.59 -15.21
CA ILE A 104 0.17 -6.44 -14.70
C ILE A 104 -0.12 -7.57 -15.70
N LYS A 105 -0.37 -8.78 -15.17
CA LYS A 105 -0.69 -9.96 -15.95
C LYS A 105 -2.18 -10.27 -15.82
N TYR A 106 -2.74 -10.98 -16.79
CA TYR A 106 -4.10 -11.52 -16.71
C TYR A 106 -4.07 -13.03 -16.70
N TYR A 107 -5.08 -13.64 -16.08
CA TYR A 107 -5.17 -15.09 -15.89
C TYR A 107 -6.56 -15.61 -16.25
N ASN A 108 -6.61 -16.76 -16.93
CA ASN A 108 -7.84 -17.47 -17.30
C ASN A 108 -7.83 -18.94 -16.83
N GLY A 109 -6.81 -19.35 -16.06
CA GLY A 109 -6.76 -20.68 -15.48
C GLY A 109 -7.61 -20.82 -14.22
N GLU A 110 -7.55 -21.99 -13.61
CA GLU A 110 -8.31 -22.28 -12.39
C GLU A 110 -7.77 -21.54 -11.16
N TYR A 111 -8.68 -21.05 -10.34
CA TYR A 111 -8.44 -20.47 -9.02
C TYR A 111 -9.66 -20.74 -8.11
N ALA A 112 -9.51 -20.46 -6.82
CA ALA A 112 -10.57 -20.60 -5.81
C ALA A 112 -10.85 -19.22 -5.19
N GLU A 113 -12.01 -19.07 -4.56
CA GLU A 113 -12.44 -17.79 -3.94
C GLU A 113 -11.41 -17.21 -2.96
N ARG A 114 -10.73 -18.07 -2.20
CA ARG A 114 -9.67 -17.63 -1.26
C ARG A 114 -8.48 -16.93 -1.94
N HIS A 115 -8.29 -17.10 -3.25
CA HIS A 115 -7.22 -16.43 -4.01
C HIS A 115 -7.64 -15.05 -4.54
N LEU A 116 -8.92 -14.70 -4.41
CA LEU A 116 -9.45 -13.41 -4.83
C LEU A 116 -8.90 -12.29 -3.96
N VAL A 117 -8.62 -11.18 -4.63
CA VAL A 117 -8.26 -9.90 -4.01
C VAL A 117 -9.18 -8.81 -4.55
N GLU A 118 -9.44 -7.82 -3.72
CA GLU A 118 -10.30 -6.68 -4.02
C GLU A 118 -9.53 -5.38 -3.78
N PRO A 119 -9.94 -4.27 -4.40
CA PRO A 119 -9.35 -2.97 -4.11
C PRO A 119 -9.38 -2.64 -2.63
N GLY A 120 -8.24 -2.19 -2.10
CA GLY A 120 -8.05 -1.96 -0.66
C GLY A 120 -7.43 -3.14 0.10
N ASP A 121 -7.36 -4.35 -0.47
CA ASP A 121 -6.54 -5.41 0.10
C ASP A 121 -5.06 -5.01 0.09
N VAL A 122 -4.31 -5.48 1.09
CA VAL A 122 -2.85 -5.31 1.12
C VAL A 122 -2.20 -6.55 0.52
N ILE A 123 -1.26 -6.36 -0.40
CA ILE A 123 -0.42 -7.44 -0.94
C ILE A 123 1.01 -7.29 -0.45
N VAL A 124 1.65 -8.42 -0.15
CA VAL A 124 3.02 -8.48 0.37
C VAL A 124 3.87 -9.35 -0.54
N ALA A 125 5.01 -8.85 -0.98
CA ALA A 125 5.99 -9.66 -1.68
C ALA A 125 6.57 -10.73 -0.74
N ASN A 126 6.40 -12.01 -1.09
CA ASN A 126 6.87 -13.13 -0.27
C ASN A 126 8.05 -13.90 -0.86
N THR A 127 8.52 -13.50 -2.04
CA THR A 127 9.72 -14.05 -2.65
C THR A 127 10.55 -12.94 -3.28
N GLU A 128 11.85 -13.09 -3.31
CA GLU A 128 12.76 -12.16 -4.00
C GLU A 128 13.96 -12.93 -4.57
N GLN A 129 14.47 -12.46 -5.70
CA GLN A 129 15.76 -12.89 -6.24
C GLN A 129 16.81 -11.85 -5.84
N GLY A 130 17.88 -12.28 -5.18
CA GLY A 130 18.89 -11.37 -4.63
C GLY A 130 18.81 -11.24 -3.10
N HIS A 131 19.86 -10.66 -2.51
CA HIS A 131 20.08 -10.67 -1.06
C HIS A 131 19.84 -9.31 -0.39
N ASP A 132 19.55 -8.27 -1.17
CA ASP A 132 19.45 -6.89 -0.67
C ASP A 132 18.09 -6.60 0.01
N ARG A 133 17.16 -7.55 -0.01
CA ARG A 133 15.83 -7.48 0.63
C ARG A 133 15.10 -6.18 0.26
N LEU A 134 15.17 -5.80 -1.00
CA LEU A 134 14.58 -4.56 -1.49
C LEU A 134 13.09 -4.71 -1.80
N LEU A 135 12.62 -5.96 -1.91
CA LEU A 135 11.26 -6.29 -2.29
C LEU A 135 10.56 -7.17 -1.25
N ILE A 136 11.23 -8.19 -0.72
CA ILE A 136 10.64 -9.15 0.20
C ILE A 136 10.12 -8.49 1.48
N GLY A 137 8.85 -8.71 1.81
CA GLY A 137 8.20 -8.09 2.98
C GLY A 137 7.63 -6.70 2.73
N TYR A 138 7.99 -6.01 1.63
CA TYR A 138 7.34 -4.76 1.25
C TYR A 138 5.92 -5.01 0.74
N VAL A 139 5.09 -3.98 0.92
CA VAL A 139 3.66 -4.08 0.69
C VAL A 139 3.11 -2.98 -0.19
N ALA A 140 1.97 -3.28 -0.80
CA ALA A 140 1.18 -2.36 -1.60
C ALA A 140 -0.31 -2.56 -1.35
N ILE A 141 -1.11 -1.53 -1.59
CA ILE A 141 -2.57 -1.63 -1.61
C ILE A 141 -3.02 -1.94 -3.03
N VAL A 142 -3.94 -2.90 -3.18
CA VAL A 142 -4.56 -3.24 -4.46
C VAL A 142 -5.38 -2.03 -4.96
N PRO A 143 -5.09 -1.50 -6.16
CA PRO A 143 -5.75 -0.31 -6.69
C PRO A 143 -7.13 -0.65 -7.28
N ARG A 144 -8.06 0.31 -7.24
CA ARG A 144 -9.35 0.26 -7.96
C ARG A 144 -9.18 0.35 -9.49
N LEU A 145 -8.12 0.99 -9.97
CA LEU A 145 -7.84 1.24 -11.38
C LEU A 145 -7.68 -0.04 -12.21
N LEU A 146 -7.45 -1.19 -11.56
CA LEU A 146 -7.31 -2.48 -12.23
C LEU A 146 -8.60 -3.31 -12.24
N GLY A 147 -9.71 -2.76 -11.74
CA GLY A 147 -11.02 -3.41 -11.65
C GLY A 147 -11.40 -3.80 -10.22
N ASP A 148 -12.63 -4.27 -10.06
CA ASP A 148 -13.21 -4.56 -8.75
C ASP A 148 -12.74 -5.89 -8.15
N LEU A 149 -12.15 -6.76 -8.97
CA LEU A 149 -11.73 -8.09 -8.56
C LEU A 149 -10.44 -8.51 -9.27
N GLY A 150 -9.53 -9.11 -8.53
CA GLY A 150 -8.28 -9.70 -9.02
C GLY A 150 -7.96 -11.01 -8.34
N ILE A 151 -6.79 -11.57 -8.67
CA ILE A 151 -6.18 -12.69 -7.93
C ILE A 151 -4.75 -12.37 -7.55
N ALA A 152 -4.29 -12.95 -6.45
CA ALA A 152 -2.89 -12.90 -6.03
C ALA A 152 -2.14 -14.14 -6.53
N SER A 153 -0.92 -13.98 -7.03
CA SER A 153 -0.02 -15.11 -7.34
C SER A 153 0.64 -15.68 -6.07
N HIS A 154 1.14 -16.91 -6.11
CA HIS A 154 1.84 -17.53 -4.97
C HIS A 154 3.10 -16.80 -4.48
N HIS A 155 3.65 -15.86 -5.26
CA HIS A 155 4.79 -15.00 -4.91
C HIS A 155 4.41 -13.80 -4.03
N ILE A 156 3.13 -13.66 -3.70
CA ILE A 156 2.64 -12.65 -2.78
C ILE A 156 1.66 -13.26 -1.76
N TYR A 157 1.55 -12.63 -0.60
CA TYR A 157 0.46 -12.83 0.34
C TYR A 157 -0.58 -11.72 0.15
N ARG A 158 -1.86 -12.04 0.37
CA ARG A 158 -2.93 -11.07 0.62
C ARG A 158 -3.11 -10.94 2.13
N LEU A 159 -3.17 -9.71 2.62
CA LEU A 159 -3.52 -9.34 3.99
C LEU A 159 -4.84 -8.55 3.98
N ARG A 160 -5.77 -8.93 4.85
CA ARG A 160 -7.06 -8.26 5.02
C ARG A 160 -7.38 -8.07 6.50
N PRO A 161 -7.82 -6.88 6.95
CA PRO A 161 -8.28 -6.72 8.32
C PRO A 161 -9.40 -7.70 8.65
N LYS A 162 -9.32 -8.36 9.80
CA LYS A 162 -10.38 -9.22 10.30
C LYS A 162 -11.62 -8.39 10.64
N PRO A 163 -12.83 -8.97 10.57
CA PRO A 163 -14.05 -8.31 11.06
C PRO A 163 -13.87 -7.82 12.51
N GLY A 164 -14.15 -6.54 12.76
CA GLY A 164 -14.00 -5.93 14.09
C GLY A 164 -12.58 -5.47 14.45
N SER A 165 -11.59 -5.67 13.57
CA SER A 165 -10.25 -5.12 13.77
C SER A 165 -10.29 -3.59 13.84
N PRO A 166 -9.60 -2.94 14.81
CA PRO A 166 -9.44 -1.50 14.84
C PRO A 166 -8.47 -1.00 13.77
N LEU A 167 -7.68 -1.90 13.16
CA LEU A 167 -6.64 -1.57 12.19
C LEU A 167 -7.15 -1.61 10.76
N THR A 168 -6.68 -0.69 9.92
CA THR A 168 -7.10 -0.56 8.53
C THR A 168 -6.01 -1.00 7.55
N ALA A 169 -6.37 -1.19 6.29
CA ALA A 169 -5.42 -1.51 5.23
C ALA A 169 -4.36 -0.41 5.05
N SER A 170 -4.74 0.87 5.13
CA SER A 170 -3.78 1.98 5.03
C SER A 170 -2.84 2.03 6.23
N PHE A 171 -3.32 1.76 7.44
CA PHE A 171 -2.47 1.63 8.62
C PHE A 171 -1.45 0.51 8.45
N LEU A 172 -1.92 -0.70 8.07
CA LEU A 172 -1.06 -1.85 7.85
C LEU A 172 -0.01 -1.60 6.77
N CYS A 173 -0.41 -0.95 5.68
CA CYS A 173 0.49 -0.59 4.58
C CYS A 173 1.64 0.31 5.06
N GLN A 174 1.34 1.35 5.84
CA GLN A 174 2.36 2.23 6.39
C GLN A 174 3.23 1.53 7.45
N LEU A 175 2.62 0.67 8.28
CA LEU A 175 3.34 -0.08 9.30
C LEU A 175 4.37 -1.00 8.67
N LEU A 176 3.97 -1.88 7.74
CA LEU A 176 4.86 -2.87 7.14
C LEU A 176 5.93 -2.24 6.23
N ASN A 177 5.65 -1.10 5.61
CA ASN A 177 6.64 -0.35 4.84
C ASN A 177 7.54 0.55 5.71
N SER A 178 7.31 0.65 7.02
CA SER A 178 8.22 1.36 7.92
C SER A 178 9.56 0.60 8.02
N PRO A 179 10.72 1.28 8.09
CA PRO A 179 12.02 0.60 8.13
C PRO A 179 12.13 -0.44 9.25
N GLN A 180 11.67 -0.08 10.46
CA GLN A 180 11.76 -0.93 11.63
C GLN A 180 10.94 -2.21 11.48
N MET A 181 9.70 -2.11 11.00
CA MET A 181 8.85 -3.28 10.80
C MET A 181 9.31 -4.11 9.61
N HIS A 182 9.74 -3.46 8.53
CA HIS A 182 10.31 -4.15 7.37
C HIS A 182 11.52 -5.01 7.78
N ASP A 183 12.42 -4.48 8.62
CA ASP A 183 13.58 -5.24 9.09
C ASP A 183 13.16 -6.47 9.92
N ILE A 184 12.13 -6.32 10.77
CA ILE A 184 11.56 -7.45 11.53
C ILE A 184 10.97 -8.49 10.57
N VAL A 185 10.10 -8.08 9.64
CA VAL A 185 9.38 -8.97 8.70
C VAL A 185 10.36 -9.67 7.77
N SER A 186 11.25 -8.92 7.11
CA SER A 186 12.24 -9.47 6.19
C SER A 186 13.27 -10.36 6.91
N GLY A 187 13.45 -10.18 8.22
CA GLY A 187 14.23 -11.07 9.09
C GLY A 187 13.73 -12.51 9.14
N TYR A 188 12.45 -12.76 8.87
CA TYR A 188 11.89 -14.11 8.77
C TYR A 188 12.24 -14.82 7.46
N ALA A 189 12.69 -14.08 6.44
CA ALA A 189 13.00 -14.65 5.14
C ALA A 189 14.14 -15.67 5.24
N ASN A 190 13.98 -16.77 4.51
CA ASN A 190 14.97 -17.83 4.38
C ASN A 190 15.20 -18.18 2.91
N GLY A 191 16.23 -18.98 2.63
CA GLY A 191 16.66 -19.29 1.26
C GLY A 191 18.03 -18.70 0.96
N THR A 192 18.61 -19.12 -0.17
CA THR A 192 19.94 -18.67 -0.62
C THR A 192 19.86 -18.01 -1.99
N THR A 193 19.33 -18.70 -3.00
CA THR A 193 19.20 -18.14 -4.36
C THR A 193 17.88 -17.41 -4.57
N VAL A 194 16.80 -17.94 -4.02
CA VAL A 194 15.48 -17.31 -4.00
C VAL A 194 15.07 -17.24 -2.55
N ASN A 195 14.98 -16.02 -2.04
CA ASN A 195 14.51 -15.78 -0.69
C ASN A 195 13.00 -15.97 -0.64
N MET A 196 12.52 -16.56 0.44
CA MET A 196 11.12 -16.80 0.70
C MET A 196 10.76 -16.33 2.10
N LEU A 197 9.71 -15.52 2.18
CA LEU A 197 9.11 -15.08 3.43
C LEU A 197 8.06 -16.12 3.82
N PRO A 198 8.25 -16.90 4.89
CA PRO A 198 7.19 -17.74 5.42
C PRO A 198 6.02 -16.87 5.87
N ILE A 199 4.80 -17.42 5.85
CA ILE A 199 3.59 -16.68 6.24
C ILE A 199 3.67 -16.18 7.70
N ASP A 200 4.37 -16.93 8.56
CA ASP A 200 4.74 -16.52 9.92
C ASP A 200 5.37 -15.11 9.97
N GLY A 201 6.15 -14.73 8.95
CA GLY A 201 6.79 -13.42 8.89
C GLY A 201 5.83 -12.24 8.77
N VAL A 202 4.57 -12.48 8.38
CA VAL A 202 3.50 -11.46 8.35
C VAL A 202 2.38 -11.75 9.36
N GLN A 203 2.54 -12.77 10.21
CA GLN A 203 1.55 -13.18 11.22
C GLN A 203 2.06 -12.97 12.65
N LYS A 204 3.30 -13.38 12.92
CA LYS A 204 3.89 -13.40 14.27
C LYS A 204 4.53 -12.11 14.76
N PRO A 205 4.99 -11.15 13.91
CA PRO A 205 5.51 -9.90 14.43
C PRO A 205 4.52 -9.21 15.37
N LYS A 206 5.03 -8.76 16.52
CA LYS A 206 4.26 -7.99 17.49
C LYS A 206 4.20 -6.53 17.07
N ILE A 207 3.04 -5.93 17.25
CA ILE A 207 2.74 -4.56 16.86
C ILE A 207 2.10 -3.82 18.02
N ILE A 208 2.22 -2.50 18.00
CA ILE A 208 1.50 -1.62 18.92
C ILE A 208 0.19 -1.23 18.25
N VAL A 209 -0.92 -1.46 18.96
CA VAL A 209 -2.29 -1.32 18.48
C VAL A 209 -2.91 -0.07 19.11
N PRO A 210 -3.04 1.03 18.35
CA PRO A 210 -3.73 2.23 18.81
C PRO A 210 -5.26 2.02 18.89
N PRO A 211 -5.97 2.85 19.68
CA PRO A 211 -7.43 2.87 19.70
C PRO A 211 -8.05 3.14 18.33
N GLN A 212 -9.16 2.45 18.03
CA GLN A 212 -9.87 2.54 16.76
C GLN A 212 -10.19 3.98 16.31
N PRO A 213 -10.63 4.92 17.17
CA PRO A 213 -10.91 6.29 16.75
C PRO A 213 -9.68 6.99 16.15
N LEU A 214 -8.49 6.69 16.69
CA LEU A 214 -7.23 7.28 16.21
C LEU A 214 -6.82 6.69 14.86
N VAL A 215 -6.95 5.37 14.70
CA VAL A 215 -6.73 4.71 13.40
C VAL A 215 -7.69 5.27 12.36
N THR A 216 -8.98 5.40 12.71
CA THR A 216 -10.01 5.94 11.81
C THR A 216 -9.70 7.37 11.37
N ALA A 217 -9.20 8.19 12.30
CA ALA A 217 -8.82 9.57 12.00
C ALA A 217 -7.65 9.65 11.01
N PHE A 218 -6.63 8.79 11.19
CA PHE A 218 -5.51 8.64 10.26
C PHE A 218 -5.97 8.09 8.91
N ASP A 219 -6.76 7.02 8.92
CA ASP A 219 -7.21 6.30 7.74
C ASP A 219 -7.97 7.23 6.79
N ARG A 220 -8.87 8.06 7.30
CA ARG A 220 -9.59 9.07 6.50
C ARG A 220 -8.65 9.95 5.66
N PHE A 221 -7.53 10.39 6.22
CA PHE A 221 -6.53 11.16 5.48
C PHE A 221 -5.77 10.27 4.48
N ALA A 222 -5.33 9.10 4.93
CA ALA A 222 -4.56 8.17 4.10
C ALA A 222 -5.34 7.68 2.88
N THR A 223 -6.60 7.27 3.04
CA THR A 223 -7.45 6.80 1.93
C THR A 223 -7.78 7.92 0.95
N GLN A 224 -7.97 9.16 1.43
CA GLN A 224 -8.18 10.31 0.55
C GLN A 224 -6.94 10.63 -0.27
N ALA A 225 -5.76 10.62 0.37
CA ALA A 225 -4.49 10.82 -0.32
C ALA A 225 -4.25 9.72 -1.37
N GLU A 226 -4.55 8.47 -1.02
CA GLU A 226 -4.42 7.31 -1.91
C GLU A 226 -5.40 7.38 -3.10
N GLY A 227 -6.65 7.79 -2.88
CA GLY A 227 -7.61 7.99 -3.97
C GLY A 227 -7.15 9.04 -4.98
N ARG A 228 -6.68 10.20 -4.49
CA ARG A 228 -6.11 11.25 -5.35
C ARG A 228 -4.86 10.77 -6.10
N ARG A 229 -4.05 9.95 -5.44
CA ARG A 229 -2.86 9.36 -6.06
C ARG A 229 -3.24 8.49 -7.25
N GLU A 230 -4.24 7.65 -7.06
CA GLU A 230 -4.75 6.75 -8.09
C GLU A 230 -5.37 7.50 -9.27
N GLU A 231 -6.13 8.56 -9.03
CA GLU A 231 -6.64 9.47 -10.07
C GLU A 231 -5.50 10.07 -10.90
N MET A 232 -4.45 10.57 -10.24
CA MET A 232 -3.29 11.13 -10.92
C MET A 232 -2.54 10.08 -11.76
N VAL A 233 -2.46 8.83 -11.29
CA VAL A 233 -1.89 7.72 -12.07
C VAL A 233 -2.74 7.44 -13.31
N ALA A 234 -4.07 7.44 -13.18
CA ALA A 234 -4.99 7.26 -14.29
C ALA A 234 -4.83 8.37 -15.35
N GLU A 235 -4.81 9.63 -14.93
CA GLU A 235 -4.57 10.78 -15.82
C GLU A 235 -3.22 10.68 -16.54
N SER A 236 -2.16 10.36 -15.80
CA SER A 236 -0.81 10.21 -16.36
C SER A 236 -0.75 9.15 -17.47
N ARG A 237 -1.44 8.02 -17.26
CA ARG A 237 -1.55 6.93 -18.26
C ARG A 237 -2.32 7.36 -19.51
N ILE A 238 -3.41 8.10 -19.35
CA ILE A 238 -4.20 8.64 -20.47
C ILE A 238 -3.33 9.61 -21.28
N LEU A 239 -2.63 10.53 -20.62
CA LEU A 239 -1.75 11.50 -21.28
C LEU A 239 -0.59 10.82 -22.02
N ALA A 240 0.03 9.79 -21.43
CA ALA A 240 1.07 9.02 -22.09
C ALA A 240 0.54 8.30 -23.35
N THR A 241 -0.64 7.68 -23.26
CA THR A 241 -1.28 6.99 -24.39
C THR A 241 -1.62 7.98 -25.51
N LEU A 242 -2.16 9.14 -25.16
CA LEU A 242 -2.48 10.20 -26.11
C LEU A 242 -1.22 10.71 -26.82
N ARG A 243 -0.16 10.98 -26.04
CA ARG A 243 1.16 11.37 -26.57
C ARG A 243 1.68 10.33 -27.57
N ASP A 244 1.69 9.05 -27.20
CA ASP A 244 2.25 7.97 -28.03
C ASP A 244 1.41 7.71 -29.28
N THR A 245 0.10 8.02 -29.24
CA THR A 245 -0.79 7.95 -30.39
C THR A 245 -0.61 9.13 -31.35
N LEU A 246 -0.38 10.34 -30.82
CA LEU A 246 -0.30 11.56 -31.63
C LEU A 246 1.10 11.83 -32.18
N LEU A 247 2.17 11.49 -31.44
CA LEU A 247 3.55 11.72 -31.86
C LEU A 247 3.86 11.15 -33.26
N PRO A 248 3.51 9.89 -33.58
CA PRO A 248 3.76 9.34 -34.92
C PRO A 248 3.02 10.10 -36.03
N LYS A 249 1.79 10.57 -35.77
CA LYS A 249 0.95 11.32 -36.72
C LYS A 249 1.46 12.74 -36.95
N LEU A 250 1.98 13.37 -35.90
CA LEU A 250 2.64 14.68 -35.98
C LEU A 250 3.96 14.58 -36.77
N ILE A 251 4.76 13.54 -36.53
CA ILE A 251 6.05 13.33 -37.21
C ILE A 251 5.85 13.00 -38.70
N SER A 252 4.84 12.21 -39.04
CA SER A 252 4.51 11.87 -40.44
C SER A 252 3.83 13.03 -41.20
N GLY A 253 3.41 14.10 -40.50
CA GLY A 253 2.70 15.22 -41.08
C GLY A 253 1.23 14.95 -41.43
N GLU A 254 0.70 13.77 -41.05
CA GLU A 254 -0.72 13.42 -41.11
C GLU A 254 -1.58 14.31 -40.21
N LEU A 255 -0.98 14.83 -39.13
CA LEU A 255 -1.57 15.82 -38.25
C LEU A 255 -0.68 17.06 -38.25
N ARG A 256 -1.19 18.23 -38.65
CA ARG A 256 -0.43 19.50 -38.61
C ARG A 256 -0.94 20.39 -37.49
N VAL A 257 -0.01 21.04 -36.78
CA VAL A 257 -0.34 21.92 -35.64
C VAL A 257 -1.28 23.07 -36.05
N LYS A 258 -1.14 23.59 -37.28
CA LYS A 258 -2.02 24.65 -37.82
C LYS A 258 -3.48 24.22 -38.01
N ASP A 259 -3.75 22.92 -38.16
CA ASP A 259 -5.12 22.41 -38.32
C ASP A 259 -5.84 22.27 -36.96
N THR A 260 -5.13 22.51 -35.84
CA THR A 260 -5.67 22.40 -34.46
C THR A 260 -5.93 23.75 -33.78
N GLU A 261 -5.53 24.88 -34.39
CA GLU A 261 -5.79 26.23 -33.87
C GLU A 261 -7.29 26.57 -33.66
N PRO A 262 -8.24 26.10 -34.49
CA PRO A 262 -9.67 26.32 -34.24
C PRO A 262 -10.19 25.55 -33.02
N PHE A 263 -9.55 24.45 -32.64
CA PHE A 263 -10.00 23.55 -31.57
C PHE A 263 -9.59 24.04 -30.17
N ILE A 264 -8.54 24.85 -30.05
CA ILE A 264 -8.07 25.39 -28.76
C ILE A 264 -8.87 26.65 -28.37
N ARG A 265 -9.39 27.42 -29.34
CA ARG A 265 -10.19 28.63 -29.08
C ARG A 265 -11.60 28.35 -28.55
N SER A 266 -12.16 27.16 -28.78
CA SER A 266 -13.49 26.77 -28.29
C SER A 266 -13.49 26.28 -26.84
N TRP A 267 -12.32 26.00 -26.24
CA TRP A 267 -12.19 25.58 -24.84
C TRP A 267 -11.90 26.73 -23.86
N THR A 268 -11.59 27.91 -24.40
CA THR A 268 -11.29 29.14 -23.62
C THR A 268 -12.39 30.20 -23.74
N SER A 269 -13.57 29.83 -24.28
CA SER A 269 -14.76 30.70 -24.37
C SER A 269 -15.83 30.30 -23.36
#